data_AF-A0A2G2JWE3-F1
#
_entry.id   AF-A0A2G2JWE3-F1
#
_cell.length_a   1.000
_cell.length_b   1.000
_cell.length_c   1.000
_cell.angle_alpha   90.00
_cell.angle_beta   90.00
_cell.angle_gamma   90.00
#
_symmetry.space_group_name_H-M   'P 1'
#
loop_
_entity.id
_entity.type
_entity.pdbx_description
1 polymer ?
#
loop_
_entity_poly.entity_id
_entity_poly.type
_entity_poly.pdbx_seq_one_letter_code
_entity_poly.pdbx_strand_id
1 'polypeptide(L)'
;SGKLFEFPLLVTTFLGKKIPAAGGFYLRTLPTKVIKNAFKNYQNKNMPGCFYIHSWELTPEFMPKLDLPFKDKFATYHNLGKAFSRMDELLKSFEFTSFSRYITENNMIK
;
A
#
# COMPACT_ATOMS: atom_id res chain seq x y z
N SER A 1 16.64 -2.62 -27.62
CA SER A 1 15.45 -2.82 -26.77
C SER A 1 15.90 -3.24 -25.38
N GLY A 2 15.26 -2.76 -24.31
CA GLY A 2 15.61 -3.10 -22.91
C GLY A 2 14.49 -3.89 -22.23
N LYS A 3 14.81 -4.64 -21.16
CA LYS A 3 13.83 -5.33 -20.31
C LYS A 3 13.31 -4.35 -19.24
N LEU A 4 11.99 -4.33 -19.02
CA LEU A 4 11.33 -3.59 -17.94
C LEU A 4 10.65 -4.58 -16.99
N PHE A 5 10.91 -4.44 -15.68
CA PHE A 5 10.24 -5.21 -14.64
C PHE A 5 9.21 -4.34 -13.94
N GLU A 6 8.00 -4.84 -13.80
CA GLU A 6 6.89 -4.12 -13.18
C GLU A 6 6.42 -4.82 -11.91
N PHE A 7 6.22 -4.02 -10.86
CA PHE A 7 5.69 -4.44 -9.57
C PHE A 7 4.41 -3.66 -9.31
N PRO A 8 3.25 -4.15 -9.79
CA PRO A 8 2.02 -3.39 -9.71
C PRO A 8 1.56 -3.26 -8.25
N LEU A 9 1.04 -2.08 -7.91
CA LEU A 9 0.46 -1.83 -6.61
C LEU A 9 -0.76 -2.74 -6.36
N LEU A 10 -0.92 -3.15 -5.10
CA LEU A 10 -2.04 -3.99 -4.67
C LEU A 10 -3.39 -3.32 -4.97
N VAL A 11 -4.29 -4.09 -5.58
CA VAL A 11 -5.68 -3.71 -5.82
C VAL A 11 -6.65 -4.72 -5.22
N THR A 12 -7.86 -4.27 -4.91
CA THR A 12 -8.95 -5.09 -4.40
C THR A 12 -10.26 -4.72 -5.06
N THR A 13 -11.26 -5.60 -4.94
CA THR A 13 -12.65 -5.26 -5.28
C THR A 13 -13.41 -5.01 -3.99
N PHE A 14 -13.87 -3.77 -3.79
CA PHE A 14 -14.64 -3.37 -2.63
C PHE A 14 -15.94 -2.71 -3.10
N LEU A 15 -17.08 -3.22 -2.62
CA LEU A 15 -18.42 -2.77 -3.04
C LEU A 15 -18.59 -2.74 -4.57
N GLY A 16 -18.13 -3.81 -5.25
CA GLY A 16 -18.25 -3.96 -6.70
C GLY A 16 -17.27 -3.11 -7.53
N LYS A 17 -16.41 -2.30 -6.90
CA LYS A 17 -15.44 -1.45 -7.60
C LYS A 17 -14.01 -1.92 -7.37
N LYS A 18 -13.20 -1.92 -8.43
CA LYS A 18 -11.77 -2.18 -8.34
C LYS A 18 -11.05 -0.92 -7.87
N ILE A 19 -10.45 -0.98 -6.68
CA ILE A 19 -9.79 0.14 -6.03
C ILE A 19 -8.38 -0.24 -5.53
N PRO A 20 -7.47 0.72 -5.35
CA PRO A 20 -6.20 0.49 -4.69
C PRO A 20 -6.38 -0.01 -3.26
N ALA A 21 -5.45 -0.87 -2.82
CA ALA A 21 -5.32 -1.35 -1.44
C ALA A 21 -3.86 -1.25 -0.95
N ALA A 22 -3.04 -0.45 -1.63
CA ALA A 22 -1.58 -0.48 -1.52
C ALA A 22 -0.95 0.61 -0.66
N GLY A 23 -1.72 1.58 -0.13
CA GLY A 23 -1.11 2.71 0.57
C GLY A 23 -1.98 3.96 0.59
N GLY A 24 -1.40 5.05 1.09
CA GLY A 24 -1.98 6.38 1.03
C GLY A 24 -3.37 6.48 1.67
N PHE A 25 -4.25 7.25 1.01
CA PHE A 25 -5.65 7.40 1.41
C PHE A 25 -6.36 6.05 1.64
N TYR A 26 -6.12 5.04 0.79
CA TYR A 26 -6.78 3.74 0.91
C TYR A 26 -6.31 2.96 2.15
N LEU A 27 -5.01 3.02 2.48
CA LEU A 27 -4.48 2.45 3.72
C LEU A 27 -5.12 3.10 4.95
N ARG A 28 -5.43 4.40 4.90
CA ARG A 28 -6.02 5.15 6.03
C ARG A 28 -7.55 5.03 6.14
N THR A 29 -8.22 4.65 5.06
CA THR A 29 -9.70 4.67 4.98
C THR A 29 -10.31 3.28 4.96
N LEU A 30 -9.77 2.35 4.16
CA LEU A 30 -10.33 1.01 4.05
C LEU A 30 -10.20 0.25 5.37
N PRO A 31 -11.14 -0.66 5.69
CA PRO A 31 -10.95 -1.57 6.82
C PRO A 31 -9.68 -2.41 6.63
N THR A 32 -8.86 -2.58 7.67
CA THR A 32 -7.60 -3.35 7.55
C THR A 32 -7.81 -4.77 7.02
N LYS A 33 -8.96 -5.39 7.37
CA LYS A 33 -9.35 -6.71 6.86
C LYS A 33 -9.46 -6.76 5.32
N VAL A 34 -9.92 -5.67 4.69
CA VAL A 34 -10.00 -5.58 3.21
C VAL A 34 -8.61 -5.60 2.60
N ILE A 35 -7.67 -4.86 3.19
CA ILE A 35 -6.27 -4.80 2.72
C ILE A 35 -5.58 -6.15 2.93
N LYS A 36 -5.72 -6.75 4.12
CA LYS A 36 -5.20 -8.09 4.43
C LYS A 36 -5.76 -9.15 3.46
N ASN A 37 -7.04 -9.09 3.13
CA ASN A 37 -7.64 -10.00 2.17
C ASN A 37 -7.09 -9.82 0.75
N ALA A 38 -6.76 -8.59 0.36
CA ALA A 38 -6.10 -8.33 -0.94
C ALA A 38 -4.71 -8.98 -0.99
N PHE A 39 -3.90 -8.85 0.06
CA PHE A 39 -2.62 -9.55 0.18
C PHE A 39 -2.76 -11.07 0.12
N LYS A 40 -3.73 -11.63 0.84
CA LYS A 40 -4.00 -13.08 0.82
C LYS A 40 -4.43 -13.55 -0.58
N ASN A 41 -5.24 -12.77 -1.28
CA ASN A 41 -5.66 -13.09 -2.65
C ASN A 41 -4.46 -13.18 -3.61
N TYR A 42 -3.51 -12.23 -3.50
CA TYR A 42 -2.29 -12.22 -4.30
C TYR A 42 -1.38 -13.41 -3.97
N GLN A 43 -1.18 -13.73 -2.69
CA GLN A 43 -0.43 -14.92 -2.27
C GLN A 43 -1.05 -16.22 -2.80
N ASN A 44 -2.38 -16.36 -2.74
CA ASN A 44 -3.07 -17.53 -3.30
C ASN A 44 -2.90 -17.67 -4.82
N LYS A 45 -2.53 -16.59 -5.51
CA LYS A 45 -2.21 -16.57 -6.94
C LYS A 45 -0.70 -16.68 -7.21
N ASN A 46 0.12 -16.90 -6.18
CA ASN A 46 1.58 -16.86 -6.25
C ASN A 46 2.12 -15.54 -6.84
N MET A 47 1.45 -14.42 -6.55
CA MET A 47 1.85 -13.09 -6.97
C MET A 47 2.30 -12.25 -5.77
N PRO A 48 3.39 -11.48 -5.87
CA PRO A 48 3.79 -10.57 -4.80
C PRO A 48 2.80 -9.41 -4.68
N GLY A 49 2.40 -9.08 -3.46
CA GLY A 49 1.63 -7.87 -3.17
C GLY A 49 2.57 -6.70 -2.85
N CYS A 50 2.42 -5.59 -3.57
CA CYS A 50 3.21 -4.38 -3.32
C CYS A 50 2.39 -3.32 -2.59
N PHE A 51 2.95 -2.77 -1.51
CA PHE A 51 2.41 -1.62 -0.79
C PHE A 51 3.48 -0.55 -0.61
N TYR A 52 3.03 0.66 -0.31
CA TYR A 52 3.88 1.81 -0.01
C TYR A 52 3.26 2.64 1.12
N ILE A 53 4.06 3.50 1.72
CA ILE A 53 3.63 4.52 2.67
C ILE A 53 4.35 5.81 2.34
N HIS A 54 3.69 6.96 2.49
CA HIS A 54 4.40 8.22 2.39
C HIS A 54 5.07 8.54 3.72
N SER A 55 6.29 9.09 3.70
CA SER A 55 7.01 9.44 4.93
C SER A 55 6.24 10.42 5.83
N TRP A 56 5.47 11.35 5.22
CA TRP A 56 4.63 12.29 5.96
C TRP A 56 3.40 11.65 6.63
N GLU A 57 3.01 10.44 6.23
CA GLU A 57 1.96 9.68 6.91
C GLU A 57 2.49 9.01 8.20
N LEU A 58 3.82 8.85 8.33
CA LEU A 58 4.46 8.29 9.52
C LEU A 58 4.70 9.35 10.61
N THR A 59 4.82 10.61 10.21
CA THR A 59 5.04 11.75 11.11
C THR A 59 4.01 12.85 10.91
N PRO A 60 2.71 12.55 11.11
CA PRO A 60 1.62 13.51 10.91
C PRO A 60 1.78 14.80 11.73
N GLU A 61 2.46 14.73 12.87
CA GLU A 61 2.73 15.85 13.78
C GLU A 61 3.58 16.95 13.15
N PHE A 62 4.40 16.63 12.14
CA PHE A 62 5.23 17.62 11.42
C PHE A 62 4.60 18.09 10.11
N MET A 63 3.44 17.55 9.73
CA MET A 63 2.80 17.92 8.47
C MET A 63 2.10 19.29 8.59
N PRO A 64 2.46 20.29 7.77
CA PRO A 64 1.78 21.57 7.79
C PRO A 64 0.32 21.43 7.32
N LYS A 65 -0.57 22.20 7.95
CA LYS A 65 -1.96 22.34 7.50
C LYS A 65 -2.01 23.32 6.34
N LEU A 66 -2.26 22.78 5.15
CA LEU A 66 -2.47 23.55 3.93
C LEU A 66 -3.94 23.95 3.83
N ASP A 67 -4.18 25.15 3.31
CA ASP A 67 -5.52 25.54 2.91
C ASP A 67 -5.84 24.91 1.56
N LEU A 68 -6.74 23.93 1.58
CA LEU A 68 -7.07 23.07 0.45
C LEU A 68 -8.60 22.99 0.27
N PRO A 69 -9.10 22.85 -0.97
CA PRO A 69 -10.50 22.52 -1.21
C PRO A 69 -10.92 21.28 -0.41
N PHE A 70 -12.19 21.21 -0.03
CA PHE A 70 -12.70 20.18 0.88
C PHE A 70 -12.32 18.74 0.49
N LYS A 71 -12.42 18.41 -0.82
CA LYS A 71 -12.09 17.08 -1.33
C LYS A 71 -10.62 16.72 -1.13
N ASP A 72 -9.72 17.66 -1.44
CA ASP A 72 -8.27 17.47 -1.33
C ASP A 72 -7.84 17.44 0.13
N LYS A 73 -8.47 18.28 0.97
CA LYS A 73 -8.27 18.26 2.42
C LYS A 73 -8.67 16.92 3.03
N PHE A 74 -9.80 16.36 2.59
CA PHE A 74 -10.25 15.04 3.04
C PHE A 74 -9.29 13.94 2.60
N ALA A 75 -8.91 13.89 1.32
CA ALA A 75 -7.95 12.89 0.82
C ALA A 75 -6.58 12.99 1.52
N THR A 76 -6.12 14.21 1.80
CA THR A 76 -4.83 14.48 2.43
C THR A 76 -4.82 14.13 3.92
N TYR A 77 -5.80 14.59 4.70
CA TYR A 77 -5.71 14.55 6.16
C TYR A 77 -6.57 13.48 6.86
N HIS A 78 -7.53 12.87 6.17
CA HIS A 78 -8.45 11.92 6.81
C HIS A 78 -7.70 10.70 7.39
N ASN A 79 -7.92 10.42 8.68
CA ASN A 79 -7.29 9.30 9.40
C ASN A 79 -5.75 9.25 9.33
N LEU A 80 -5.08 10.40 9.24
CA LEU A 80 -3.62 10.43 9.09
C LEU A 80 -2.87 9.65 10.19
N GLY A 81 -3.28 9.82 11.44
CA GLY A 81 -2.71 9.10 12.58
C GLY A 81 -2.94 7.58 12.60
N LYS A 82 -3.69 7.01 11.66
CA LYS A 82 -3.88 5.55 11.54
C LYS A 82 -2.86 4.89 10.61
N ALA A 83 -2.08 5.65 9.84
CA ALA A 83 -1.21 5.08 8.82
C ALA A 83 -0.11 4.20 9.46
N PHE A 84 0.57 4.70 10.50
CA PHE A 84 1.63 3.96 11.19
C PHE A 84 1.13 2.64 11.78
N SER A 85 0.06 2.65 12.57
CA SER A 85 -0.45 1.44 13.24
C SER A 85 -0.95 0.40 12.24
N ARG A 86 -1.56 0.83 11.11
CA ARG A 86 -1.98 -0.08 10.05
C ARG A 86 -0.80 -0.65 9.26
N MET A 87 0.23 0.14 9.01
CA MET A 87 1.47 -0.36 8.40
C MET A 87 2.12 -1.40 9.31
N ASP A 88 2.28 -1.10 10.60
CA ASP A 88 2.85 -2.02 11.59
C ASP A 88 2.06 -3.33 11.66
N GLU A 89 0.72 -3.25 11.67
CA GLU A 89 -0.14 -4.43 11.61
C GLU A 89 0.08 -5.28 10.35
N LEU A 90 0.26 -4.66 9.18
CA LEU A 90 0.52 -5.37 7.92
C LEU A 90 1.90 -6.01 7.91
N LEU A 91 2.94 -5.29 8.34
CA LEU A 91 4.31 -5.79 8.44
C LEU A 91 4.42 -6.99 9.39
N LYS A 92 3.59 -7.04 10.44
CA LYS A 92 3.51 -8.20 11.35
C LYS A 92 2.68 -9.36 10.80
N SER A 93 1.82 -9.12 9.81
CA SER A 93 0.87 -10.13 9.31
C SER A 93 1.39 -10.88 8.08
N PHE A 94 2.44 -10.40 7.43
CA PHE A 94 2.95 -10.93 6.16
C PHE A 94 4.47 -10.84 6.08
N GLU A 95 5.07 -11.67 5.25
CA GLU A 95 6.49 -11.59 4.94
C GLU A 95 6.73 -10.57 3.83
N PHE A 96 7.63 -9.63 4.09
CA PHE A 96 8.07 -8.63 3.12
C PHE A 96 9.53 -8.87 2.75
N THR A 97 9.84 -8.62 1.49
CA THR A 97 11.20 -8.67 0.97
C THR A 97 11.49 -7.41 0.15
N SER A 98 12.75 -7.21 -0.23
CA SER A 98 13.11 -6.13 -1.15
C SER A 98 12.91 -6.56 -2.60
N PHE A 99 12.67 -5.59 -3.50
CA PHE A 99 12.57 -5.89 -4.93
C PHE A 99 13.85 -6.58 -5.46
N SER A 100 15.03 -6.15 -5.02
CA SER A 100 16.30 -6.75 -5.42
C SER A 100 16.41 -8.23 -5.02
N ARG A 101 16.03 -8.56 -3.77
CA ARG A 101 16.05 -9.95 -3.30
C ARG A 101 15.06 -10.80 -4.08
N TYR A 102 13.82 -10.31 -4.27
CA TYR A 102 12.80 -11.00 -5.06
C TYR A 102 13.27 -11.29 -6.49
N ILE A 103 13.86 -10.31 -7.17
CA ILE A 103 14.39 -10.46 -8.53
C ILE A 103 15.48 -11.53 -8.59
N THR A 104 16.38 -11.54 -7.61
CA THR A 104 17.50 -12.49 -7.51
C THR A 104 16.99 -13.91 -7.26
N GLU A 105 16.14 -14.11 -6.26
CA GLU A 105 15.59 -15.41 -5.87
C GLU A 105 14.74 -16.04 -6.98
N ASN A 106 14.04 -15.21 -7.77
CA ASN A 106 13.20 -15.67 -8.88
C ASN A 106 13.94 -15.71 -10.23
N ASN A 107 15.26 -15.49 -10.25
CA ASN A 107 16.09 -15.50 -11.47
C ASN A 107 15.51 -14.65 -12.63
N MET A 108 14.95 -13.48 -12.31
CA MET A 108 14.26 -12.64 -13.29
C MET A 108 15.25 -11.93 -14.24
N ILE A 109 16.49 -11.72 -13.80
CA ILE A 109 17.59 -11.21 -14.61
C ILE A 109 18.45 -12.41 -15.03
N LYS A 110 18.12 -13.00 -16.18
CA LYS A 110 19.03 -13.81 -16.99
C LYS A 110 19.35 -13.08 -18.28
#